data_AF-A0A2V6Z9I2-F1
#
_entry.id   AF-A0A2V6Z9I2-F1
#
_cell.length_a   1.000
_cell.length_b   1.000
_cell.length_c   1.000
_cell.angle_alpha   90.00
_cell.angle_beta   90.00
_cell.angle_gamma   90.00
#
_symmetry.space_group_name_H-M   'P 1'
#
loop_
_entity.id
_entity.type
_entity.pdbx_description
1 polymer ?
#
loop_
_entity_poly.entity_id
_entity_poly.type
_entity_poly.pdbx_seq_one_letter_code
_entity_poly.pdbx_strand_id
1 'polypeptide(L)'
;MTRYWPALLSVALSLGAVAGYVSLLRVPVIRNHPALYLTAFALATAIAALASWRAARWPNLAALVFSAALLVLGGYFNFALARIPTTAPALHVGEPAPDFTLPDAAGAPVTLASFRDRTPVVLVFYRGYW
;
A
#
# COMPACT_ATOMS: atom_id res chain seq x y z
N MET A 1 -0.25 -10.46 -37.97
CA MET A 1 -0.24 -10.21 -36.51
C MET A 1 0.37 -11.43 -35.83
N THR A 2 1.40 -11.26 -35.01
CA THR A 2 2.19 -12.36 -34.43
C THR A 2 1.35 -13.24 -33.51
N ARG A 3 1.58 -14.57 -33.57
CA ARG A 3 0.86 -15.60 -32.78
C ARG A 3 0.94 -15.40 -31.25
N TYR A 4 1.79 -14.49 -30.79
CA TYR A 4 2.10 -14.22 -29.39
C TYR A 4 1.53 -12.88 -28.87
N TRP A 5 0.69 -12.20 -29.67
CA TRP A 5 0.10 -10.93 -29.28
C TRP A 5 -0.59 -10.93 -27.89
N PRO A 6 -1.34 -11.98 -27.48
CA PRO A 6 -1.92 -12.02 -26.15
C PRO A 6 -0.88 -12.01 -25.01
N ALA A 7 0.23 -12.73 -25.18
CA ALA A 7 1.33 -12.73 -24.22
C ALA A 7 2.00 -11.35 -24.14
N LEU A 8 2.26 -10.72 -25.30
CA LEU A 8 2.79 -9.36 -25.35
C LEU A 8 1.85 -8.35 -24.67
N LEU A 9 0.55 -8.46 -24.92
CA LEU A 9 -0.46 -7.59 -24.31
C LEU A 9 -0.49 -7.75 -22.78
N SER A 10 -0.45 -8.99 -22.28
CA SER A 10 -0.43 -9.27 -20.84
C SER A 10 0.82 -8.67 -20.16
N VAL A 11 2.00 -8.88 -20.75
CA VAL A 11 3.26 -8.32 -20.24
C VAL A 11 3.25 -6.79 -20.31
N ALA A 12 2.81 -6.21 -21.43
CA ALA A 12 2.72 -4.76 -21.61
C ALA A 12 1.75 -4.13 -20.60
N LEU A 13 0.60 -4.74 -20.35
CA LEU A 13 -0.36 -4.27 -19.34
C LEU A 13 0.25 -4.32 -17.93
N SER A 14 0.97 -5.41 -17.61
CA SER A 14 1.64 -5.56 -16.32
C SER A 14 2.74 -4.50 -16.12
N LEU A 15 3.62 -4.33 -17.09
CA LEU A 15 4.69 -3.32 -17.02
C LEU A 15 4.12 -1.90 -17.03
N GLY A 16 3.07 -1.66 -17.80
CA GLY A 16 2.35 -0.38 -17.83
C GLY A 16 1.70 -0.04 -16.49
N ALA A 17 1.15 -1.04 -15.78
CA ALA A 17 0.61 -0.84 -14.43
C ALA A 17 1.71 -0.48 -13.42
N VAL A 18 2.87 -1.14 -13.49
CA VAL A 18 4.03 -0.80 -12.65
C VAL A 18 4.51 0.63 -12.95
N ALA A 19 4.76 0.94 -14.22
CA ALA A 19 5.23 2.25 -14.63
C ALA A 19 4.22 3.35 -14.24
N GLY A 20 2.93 3.15 -14.53
CA GLY A 20 1.86 4.07 -14.18
C GLY A 20 1.77 4.31 -12.67
N TYR A 21 1.85 3.26 -11.86
CA TYR A 21 1.86 3.39 -10.41
C TYR A 21 3.06 4.21 -9.92
N VAL A 22 4.27 3.89 -10.41
CA VAL A 22 5.52 4.59 -10.04
C VAL A 22 5.45 6.08 -10.44
N SER A 23 5.01 6.38 -11.65
CA SER A 23 4.86 7.77 -12.13
C SER A 23 3.84 8.58 -11.32
N LEU A 24 2.86 7.91 -10.72
CA LEU A 24 1.76 8.53 -9.98
C LEU A 24 1.89 8.40 -8.46
N LEU A 25 3.07 8.02 -7.93
CA LEU A 25 3.33 7.92 -6.49
C LEU A 25 3.09 9.24 -5.73
N ARG A 26 3.16 10.37 -6.42
CA ARG A 26 2.88 11.70 -5.85
C ARG A 26 1.39 11.96 -5.62
N VAL A 27 0.52 11.18 -6.26
CA VAL A 27 -0.94 11.33 -6.18
C VAL A 27 -1.48 10.45 -5.03
N PRO A 28 -1.94 11.03 -3.90
CA PRO A 28 -2.31 10.25 -2.72
C PRO A 28 -3.42 9.23 -2.97
N VAL A 29 -4.39 9.56 -3.83
CA VAL A 29 -5.49 8.65 -4.18
C VAL A 29 -4.98 7.40 -4.92
N ILE A 30 -3.85 7.46 -5.62
CA ILE A 30 -3.27 6.30 -6.33
C ILE A 30 -2.33 5.54 -5.40
N ARG A 31 -1.40 6.23 -4.74
CA ARG A 31 -0.39 5.61 -3.87
C ARG A 31 -1.01 4.79 -2.73
N ASN A 32 -2.15 5.24 -2.18
CA ASN A 32 -2.76 4.58 -1.02
C ASN A 32 -3.76 3.47 -1.42
N HIS A 33 -4.05 3.29 -2.71
CA HIS A 33 -5.07 2.34 -3.18
C HIS A 33 -4.47 1.35 -4.17
N PRO A 34 -4.06 0.15 -3.71
CA PRO A 34 -3.41 -0.82 -4.57
C PRO A 34 -4.34 -1.46 -5.60
N ALA A 35 -5.66 -1.26 -5.46
CA ALA A 35 -6.69 -1.84 -6.30
C ALA A 35 -6.43 -1.63 -7.80
N LEU A 36 -5.97 -0.43 -8.21
CA LEU A 36 -5.83 -0.09 -9.63
C LEU A 36 -4.77 -0.92 -10.36
N TYR A 37 -3.58 -1.10 -9.78
CA TYR A 37 -2.56 -1.92 -10.45
C TYR A 37 -2.79 -3.42 -10.22
N LEU A 38 -3.41 -3.82 -9.10
CA LEU A 38 -3.78 -5.21 -8.87
C LEU A 38 -4.88 -5.69 -9.82
N THR A 39 -5.86 -4.85 -10.16
CA THR A 39 -6.85 -5.19 -11.20
C THR A 39 -6.18 -5.30 -12.57
N ALA A 40 -5.21 -4.43 -12.89
CA ALA A 40 -4.43 -4.56 -14.11
C ALA A 40 -3.63 -5.87 -14.17
N PHE A 41 -3.00 -6.29 -13.07
CA PHE A 41 -2.33 -7.60 -12.98
C PHE A 41 -3.30 -8.77 -13.08
N ALA A 42 -4.49 -8.67 -12.49
CA ALA A 42 -5.53 -9.68 -12.60
C ALA A 42 -6.01 -9.83 -14.05
N LEU A 43 -6.25 -8.71 -14.76
CA LEU A 43 -6.59 -8.70 -16.17
C LEU A 43 -5.47 -9.28 -17.04
N ALA A 44 -4.22 -8.88 -16.80
CA ALA A 44 -3.06 -9.43 -17.49
C ALA A 44 -2.94 -10.94 -17.30
N THR A 45 -3.21 -11.43 -16.07
CA THR A 45 -3.21 -12.86 -15.73
C THR A 45 -4.33 -13.59 -16.46
N ALA A 46 -5.54 -13.03 -16.50
CA ALA A 46 -6.66 -13.62 -17.23
C ALA A 46 -6.40 -13.71 -18.74
N ILE A 47 -5.82 -12.67 -19.34
CA ILE A 47 -5.42 -12.66 -20.76
C ILE A 47 -4.40 -13.77 -21.05
N ALA A 48 -3.36 -13.89 -20.22
CA ALA A 48 -2.33 -14.91 -20.41
C ALA A 48 -2.83 -16.33 -20.11
N ALA A 49 -3.74 -16.49 -19.15
CA ALA A 49 -4.39 -17.77 -18.84
C ALA A 49 -5.26 -18.24 -20.01
N LEU A 50 -6.09 -17.35 -20.57
CA LEU A 50 -6.91 -17.65 -21.74
C LEU A 50 -6.04 -17.97 -22.96
N ALA A 51 -4.96 -17.22 -23.17
CA ALA A 51 -4.01 -17.50 -24.26
C ALA A 51 -3.32 -18.86 -24.09
N SER A 52 -2.94 -19.22 -22.87
CA SER A 52 -2.34 -20.51 -22.53
C SER A 52 -3.32 -21.66 -22.69
N TRP A 53 -4.58 -21.47 -22.31
CA TRP A 53 -5.62 -22.48 -22.50
C TRP A 53 -5.91 -22.73 -23.98
N ARG A 54 -5.98 -21.67 -24.80
CA ARG A 54 -6.18 -21.80 -26.25
C ARG A 54 -4.98 -22.43 -26.96
N ALA A 55 -3.77 -22.15 -26.48
CA ALA A 55 -2.55 -22.78 -26.97
C ALA A 55 -1.45 -22.69 -25.91
N ALA A 56 -1.09 -23.84 -25.34
CA ALA A 56 -0.04 -23.98 -24.33
C ALA A 56 1.35 -23.80 -24.99
N ARG A 57 1.69 -22.55 -25.27
CA ARG A 57 2.96 -22.12 -25.87
C ARG A 57 3.81 -21.49 -24.81
N TRP A 58 5.11 -21.73 -24.88
CA TRP A 58 6.07 -21.17 -23.92
C TRP A 58 5.88 -19.66 -23.67
N PRO A 59 5.69 -18.77 -24.68
CA PRO A 59 5.48 -17.35 -24.40
C PRO A 59 4.21 -17.04 -23.61
N ASN A 60 3.13 -17.80 -23.83
CA ASN A 60 1.87 -17.62 -23.09
C ASN A 60 2.03 -18.10 -21.65
N LEU A 61 2.72 -19.23 -21.45
CA LEU A 61 3.02 -19.78 -20.13
C LEU A 61 3.95 -18.85 -19.35
N ALA A 62 5.00 -18.32 -20.00
CA ALA A 62 5.91 -17.35 -19.41
C ALA A 62 5.19 -16.06 -19.01
N ALA A 63 4.33 -15.52 -19.89
CA ALA A 63 3.51 -14.35 -19.58
C ALA A 63 2.55 -14.62 -18.41
N LEU A 64 1.93 -15.80 -18.38
CA LEU A 64 1.03 -16.21 -17.30
C LEU A 64 1.76 -16.28 -15.95
N VAL A 65 2.91 -16.95 -15.91
CA VAL A 65 3.73 -17.04 -14.68
C VAL A 65 4.15 -15.65 -14.23
N PHE A 66 4.61 -14.80 -15.15
CA PHE A 66 5.03 -13.44 -14.84
C PHE A 66 3.90 -12.58 -14.26
N SER A 67 2.74 -12.52 -14.94
CA SER A 67 1.60 -11.72 -14.48
C SER A 67 0.99 -12.27 -13.18
N ALA A 68 0.93 -13.59 -13.05
CA ALA A 68 0.43 -14.23 -11.82
C ALA A 68 1.37 -13.97 -10.63
N ALA A 69 2.69 -14.02 -10.85
CA ALA A 69 3.67 -13.68 -9.83
C ALA A 69 3.50 -12.23 -9.36
N LEU A 70 3.34 -11.27 -10.29
CA LEU A 70 3.08 -9.87 -9.93
C LEU A 70 1.76 -9.70 -9.14
N LEU A 71 0.70 -10.38 -9.55
CA LEU A 71 -0.58 -10.35 -8.84
C LEU A 71 -0.46 -10.91 -7.42
N VAL A 72 0.16 -12.08 -7.27
CA VAL A 72 0.30 -12.76 -5.97
C VAL A 72 1.24 -11.99 -5.05
N LEU A 73 2.43 -11.62 -5.53
CA LEU A 73 3.41 -10.88 -4.74
C LEU A 73 2.89 -9.48 -4.39
N GLY A 74 2.25 -8.80 -5.35
CA GLY A 74 1.61 -7.51 -5.10
C GLY A 74 0.49 -7.63 -4.07
N GLY A 75 -0.41 -8.62 -4.22
CA GLY A 75 -1.48 -8.86 -3.26
C GLY A 75 -0.94 -9.18 -1.87
N TYR A 76 0.03 -10.09 -1.76
CA TYR A 76 0.67 -10.45 -0.50
C TYR A 76 1.37 -9.25 0.15
N PHE A 77 2.11 -8.45 -0.62
CA PHE A 77 2.75 -7.25 -0.10
C PHE A 77 1.73 -6.29 0.52
N ASN A 78 0.66 -5.96 -0.20
CA ASN A 78 -0.31 -4.96 0.27
C ASN A 78 -1.23 -5.46 1.37
N PHE A 79 -1.63 -6.73 1.30
CA PHE A 79 -2.63 -7.30 2.19
C PHE A 79 -2.06 -8.30 3.19
N ALA A 80 -0.75 -8.44 3.33
CA ALA A 80 -0.16 -9.20 4.42
C ALA A 80 1.06 -8.47 4.99
N LEU A 81 2.06 -8.15 4.16
CA LEU A 81 3.33 -7.60 4.64
C LEU A 81 3.25 -6.13 5.05
N ALA A 82 2.52 -5.31 4.30
CA ALA A 82 2.41 -3.86 4.51
C ALA A 82 1.20 -3.44 5.37
N ARG A 83 0.56 -4.39 6.07
CA ARG A 83 -0.55 -4.04 6.98
C ARG A 83 -0.01 -3.24 8.16
N ILE A 84 -0.61 -2.08 8.40
CA ILE A 84 -0.37 -1.30 9.61
C ILE A 84 -1.28 -1.87 10.70
N PRO A 85 -0.79 -2.12 11.92
CA PRO A 85 -1.62 -2.53 13.03
C PRO A 85 -2.80 -1.58 13.23
N THR A 86 -4.00 -2.13 13.41
CA THR A 86 -5.16 -1.34 13.79
C THR A 86 -4.90 -0.71 15.15
N THR A 87 -4.74 0.61 15.18
CA THR A 87 -4.59 1.33 16.45
C THR A 87 -5.97 1.51 17.09
N ALA A 88 -6.00 1.60 18.43
CA ALA A 88 -7.20 1.98 19.15
C ALA A 88 -7.79 3.28 18.56
N PRO A 89 -9.13 3.45 18.56
CA PRO A 89 -9.76 4.64 18.03
C PRO A 89 -9.19 5.92 18.67
N ALA A 90 -9.14 6.99 17.88
CA ALA A 90 -8.77 8.31 18.38
C ALA A 90 -9.75 8.73 19.47
N LEU A 91 -9.25 9.37 20.54
CA LEU A 91 -10.07 9.93 21.60
C LEU A 91 -11.14 10.87 21.02
N HIS A 92 -12.36 10.78 21.55
CA HIS A 92 -13.45 11.67 21.15
C HIS A 92 -13.41 12.98 21.94
N VAL A 93 -14.00 14.04 21.38
CA VAL A 93 -14.15 15.31 22.09
C VAL A 93 -14.99 15.10 23.36
N GLY A 94 -14.45 15.53 24.50
CA GLY A 94 -15.07 15.36 25.82
C GLY A 94 -14.55 14.14 26.60
N GLU A 95 -13.83 13.23 25.96
CA GLU A 95 -13.13 12.16 26.67
C GLU A 95 -11.92 12.71 27.45
N PRO A 96 -11.68 12.22 28.68
CA PRO A 96 -10.50 12.61 29.42
C PRO A 96 -9.23 12.15 28.70
N ALA A 97 -8.31 13.08 28.46
CA ALA A 97 -7.01 12.75 27.89
C ALA A 97 -6.24 11.78 28.82
N PRO A 98 -5.72 10.65 28.31
CA PRO A 98 -4.87 9.75 29.08
C PRO A 98 -3.63 10.49 29.56
N ASP A 99 -3.30 10.33 30.83
CA ASP A 99 -2.09 10.92 31.40
C ASP A 99 -0.85 10.17 30.91
N PHE A 100 0.25 10.90 30.76
CA PHE A 100 1.54 10.33 30.39
C PHE A 100 2.67 11.22 30.89
N THR A 101 3.83 10.60 31.09
CA THR A 101 5.09 11.29 31.38
C THR A 101 6.08 10.98 30.28
N LEU A 102 6.58 12.02 29.60
CA LEU A 102 7.57 11.91 28.55
C LEU A 102 8.74 12.86 28.82
N PRO A 103 9.96 12.52 28.39
CA PRO A 103 11.07 13.46 28.47
C PRO A 103 10.84 14.65 27.52
N ASP A 104 11.21 15.84 27.96
CA ASP A 104 11.36 17.00 27.09
C ASP A 104 12.68 16.94 26.28
N ALA A 105 12.97 18.01 25.54
CA ALA A 105 14.19 18.11 24.73
C ALA A 105 15.50 18.06 25.54
N ALA A 106 15.46 18.38 26.84
CA ALA A 106 16.60 18.28 27.76
C ALA A 106 16.63 16.95 28.52
N GLY A 107 15.69 16.04 28.27
CA GLY A 107 15.54 14.77 28.98
C GLY A 107 14.81 14.87 30.32
N ALA A 108 14.29 16.06 30.68
CA ALA A 108 13.55 16.24 31.92
C ALA A 108 12.13 15.67 31.78
N PRO A 109 11.61 14.94 32.80
CA PRO A 109 10.29 14.35 32.74
C PRO A 109 9.19 15.42 32.79
N VAL A 110 8.28 15.40 31.82
CA VAL A 110 7.10 16.26 31.74
C VAL A 110 5.85 15.38 31.80
N THR A 111 4.96 15.65 32.77
CA THR A 111 3.71 14.91 32.96
C THR A 111 2.52 15.74 32.51
N LEU A 112 1.63 15.19 31.69
CA LEU A 112 0.47 15.93 31.14
C LEU A 112 -0.42 16.50 32.25
N ALA A 113 -0.72 15.72 33.29
CA ALA A 113 -1.55 16.17 34.41
C ALA A 113 -0.99 17.39 35.16
N SER A 114 0.30 17.70 35.05
CA SER A 114 0.90 18.86 35.72
C SER A 114 0.39 20.22 35.19
N PHE A 115 -0.22 20.23 34.01
CA PHE A 115 -0.80 21.43 33.38
C PHE A 115 -2.31 21.61 33.67
N ARG A 116 -2.95 20.62 34.31
CA ARG A 116 -4.40 20.65 34.60
C ARG A 116 -4.75 21.89 35.44
N ASP A 117 -5.83 22.55 35.08
CA ASP A 117 -6.36 23.78 35.71
C ASP A 117 -5.41 24.99 35.68
N ARG A 118 -4.29 24.91 34.94
CA ARG A 118 -3.34 26.02 34.77
C ARG A 118 -3.40 26.63 33.39
N THR A 119 -3.43 25.80 32.36
CA THR A 119 -3.44 26.23 30.96
C THR A 119 -4.08 25.18 30.06
N PRO A 120 -4.72 25.58 28.95
CA PRO A 120 -4.99 24.68 27.85
C PRO A 120 -3.68 24.08 27.30
N VAL A 121 -3.72 22.82 26.88
CA VAL A 121 -2.58 22.09 26.31
C VAL A 121 -2.94 21.60 24.91
N VAL A 122 -2.03 21.82 23.95
CA VAL A 122 -2.14 21.26 22.60
C VAL A 122 -1.12 20.14 22.46
N LEU A 123 -1.58 18.94 22.12
CA LEU A 123 -0.72 17.78 21.85
C LEU A 123 -0.52 17.64 20.34
N VAL A 124 0.73 17.63 19.90
CA VAL A 124 1.09 17.42 18.50
C VAL A 124 1.96 16.19 18.37
N PHE A 125 1.45 15.16 17.69
CA PHE A 125 2.18 13.92 17.43
C PHE A 125 2.87 13.99 16.07
N TYR A 126 4.19 13.82 16.06
CA TYR A 126 5.00 13.74 14.85
C TYR A 126 5.56 12.34 14.67
N ARG A 127 5.70 11.90 13.42
CA ARG A 127 6.40 10.67 13.06
C ARG A 127 7.82 11.01 12.63
N GLY A 128 8.81 10.30 13.18
CA GLY A 128 10.23 10.47 12.86
C GLY A 128 11.00 11.27 13.91
N TYR A 129 12.32 11.31 13.77
CA TYR A 129 13.20 12.20 14.51
C TYR A 129 13.38 13.49 13.70
N TRP A 130 13.18 14.63 14.34
CA TRP A 130 13.35 15.96 13.76
C TRP A 130 14.47 16.70 14.46
#